data_AF-A0AAW0H3P4-F1
#
_entry.id   AF-A0AAW0H3P4-F1
#
_cell.length_a   1.000
_cell.length_b   1.000
_cell.length_c   1.000
_cell.angle_alpha   90.00
_cell.angle_beta   90.00
_cell.angle_gamma   90.00
#
_symmetry.space_group_name_H-M   'P 1'
#
loop_
_entity.id
_entity.type
_entity.pdbx_description
1 polymer ?
#
loop_
_entity_poly.entity_id
_entity_poly.type
_entity_poly.pdbx_seq_one_letter_code
_entity_poly.pdbx_strand_id
1 'polypeptide(L)'
;MKLCASSFLPVLSDGHLSEQLSQAPQDRGKRKPCHKKQQYELGRPAANTKIGPHRIHRIIDVVYNASNNELVRTKTLMKNCIVLIDSTPYQQWYESHYALSLGHKKGAKLTPEEEEILNKKRSKKIQKKYDERKKNAKISSLLEEQFQQGSYINQTAVD
;
A
#
# COMPACT_ATOMS: atom_id res chain seq x y z
N MET A 1 -56.10 -10.01 -11.86
CA MET A 1 -55.00 -10.37 -12.79
C MET A 1 -53.85 -9.41 -12.53
N LYS A 2 -52.75 -9.89 -11.92
CA LYS A 2 -51.60 -9.06 -11.53
C LYS A 2 -50.67 -8.89 -12.73
N LEU A 3 -50.61 -7.68 -13.29
CA LEU A 3 -49.51 -7.23 -14.13
C LEU A 3 -48.28 -7.02 -13.23
N CYS A 4 -47.36 -7.98 -13.22
CA CYS A 4 -46.02 -7.76 -12.70
C CYS A 4 -45.17 -7.26 -13.88
N ALA A 5 -45.10 -5.94 -14.03
CA ALA A 5 -44.10 -5.31 -14.87
C ALA A 5 -42.73 -5.64 -14.27
N SER A 6 -42.07 -6.65 -14.83
CA SER A 6 -40.64 -6.83 -14.62
C SER A 6 -39.97 -5.61 -15.24
N SER A 7 -39.51 -4.72 -14.35
CA SER A 7 -38.63 -3.62 -14.67
C SER A 7 -37.44 -4.16 -15.47
N PHE A 8 -37.51 -3.93 -16.78
CA PHE A 8 -36.41 -4.14 -17.70
C PHE A 8 -35.36 -3.08 -17.35
N LEU A 9 -34.51 -3.39 -16.37
CA LEU A 9 -33.30 -2.61 -16.15
C LEU A 9 -32.48 -2.69 -17.45
N PRO A 10 -32.01 -1.55 -18.00
CA PRO A 10 -31.17 -1.57 -19.18
C PRO A 10 -29.90 -2.35 -18.83
N VAL A 11 -29.72 -3.49 -19.47
CA VAL A 11 -28.49 -4.26 -19.42
C VAL A 11 -27.42 -3.36 -20.03
N LEU A 12 -26.59 -2.74 -19.18
CA LEU A 12 -25.36 -2.10 -19.63
C LEU A 12 -24.56 -3.15 -20.41
N SER A 13 -24.41 -2.87 -21.69
CA SER A 13 -23.96 -3.77 -22.75
C SER A 13 -22.46 -4.04 -22.77
N ASP A 14 -21.72 -3.87 -21.68
CA ASP A 14 -20.26 -4.05 -21.64
C ASP A 14 -19.76 -4.75 -20.37
N GLY A 15 -20.45 -5.82 -19.95
CA GLY A 15 -19.98 -6.67 -18.86
C GLY A 15 -18.78 -7.52 -19.27
N HIS A 16 -17.58 -7.23 -18.76
CA HIS A 16 -16.45 -8.17 -18.74
C HIS A 16 -16.88 -9.43 -17.99
N LEU A 17 -16.59 -10.63 -18.52
CA LEU A 17 -17.05 -11.90 -17.94
C LEU A 17 -15.91 -12.64 -17.24
N SER A 18 -16.22 -13.33 -16.15
CA SER A 18 -15.29 -14.18 -15.40
C SER A 18 -15.37 -15.67 -15.80
N GLU A 19 -15.99 -15.97 -16.95
CA GLU A 19 -16.38 -17.34 -17.31
C GLU A 19 -15.24 -18.13 -17.99
N GLN A 20 -14.76 -19.19 -17.33
CA GLN A 20 -13.72 -20.10 -17.87
C GLN A 20 -14.21 -20.98 -19.03
N LEU A 21 -15.53 -21.18 -19.17
CA LEU A 21 -16.11 -22.01 -20.24
C LEU A 21 -15.95 -21.38 -21.63
N SER A 22 -15.77 -20.05 -21.68
CA SER A 22 -15.49 -19.29 -22.91
C SER A 22 -14.10 -19.55 -23.48
N GLN A 23 -13.15 -20.05 -22.68
CA GLN A 23 -11.80 -20.37 -23.12
C GLN A 23 -11.80 -21.72 -23.86
N ALA A 24 -11.12 -21.74 -25.02
CA ALA A 24 -10.96 -22.96 -25.81
C ALA A 24 -10.07 -23.97 -25.04
N PRO A 25 -10.47 -25.24 -24.92
CA PRO A 25 -9.59 -26.29 -24.41
C PRO A 25 -8.35 -26.43 -25.29
N GLN A 26 -7.21 -26.79 -24.70
CA GLN A 26 -5.97 -26.99 -25.46
C GLN A 26 -6.13 -28.03 -26.60
N ASP A 27 -6.99 -29.04 -26.42
CA ASP A 27 -7.17 -30.15 -27.37
C ASP A 27 -8.49 -30.16 -28.16
N ARG A 28 -9.39 -29.16 -27.99
CA ARG A 28 -10.69 -29.15 -28.69
C ARG A 28 -10.99 -27.81 -29.36
N GLY A 29 -11.68 -27.90 -30.50
CA GLY A 29 -12.22 -26.75 -31.22
C GLY A 29 -13.21 -25.93 -30.39
N LYS A 30 -13.56 -24.74 -30.89
CA LYS A 30 -14.40 -23.74 -30.20
C LYS A 30 -15.64 -24.38 -29.55
N ARG A 31 -15.80 -24.16 -28.24
CA ARG A 31 -16.96 -24.61 -27.47
C ARG A 31 -18.21 -23.84 -27.92
N LYS A 32 -19.33 -24.53 -28.07
CA LYS A 32 -20.64 -23.90 -28.33
C LYS A 32 -21.24 -23.45 -26.99
N PRO A 33 -21.68 -22.18 -26.85
CA PRO A 33 -22.36 -21.71 -25.64
C PRO A 33 -23.65 -22.50 -25.40
N CYS A 34 -23.82 -23.08 -24.21
CA CYS A 34 -24.98 -23.90 -23.86
C CYS A 34 -26.11 -23.09 -23.18
N HIS A 35 -25.81 -21.94 -22.60
CA HIS A 35 -26.78 -21.06 -21.98
C HIS A 35 -26.47 -19.59 -22.26
N LYS A 36 -27.45 -18.73 -21.99
CA LYS A 36 -27.23 -17.27 -21.94
C LYS A 36 -26.47 -16.93 -20.65
N LYS A 37 -25.72 -15.83 -20.71
CA LYS A 37 -24.91 -15.33 -19.60
C LYS A 37 -25.79 -14.95 -18.42
N GLN A 38 -25.34 -15.32 -17.23
CA GLN A 38 -26.06 -15.09 -15.99
C GLN A 38 -25.48 -13.90 -15.22
N GLN A 39 -26.28 -13.32 -14.32
CA GLN A 39 -25.88 -12.14 -13.55
C GLN A 39 -24.65 -12.40 -12.65
N TYR A 40 -24.45 -13.62 -12.17
CA TYR A 40 -23.30 -13.98 -11.32
C TYR A 40 -21.97 -14.11 -12.09
N GLU A 41 -22.01 -14.18 -13.43
CA GLU A 41 -20.83 -14.28 -14.30
C GLU A 41 -20.29 -12.91 -14.70
N LEU A 42 -21.03 -11.85 -14.38
CA LEU A 42 -20.66 -10.48 -14.69
C LEU A 42 -19.51 -10.03 -13.79
N GLY A 43 -18.37 -9.76 -14.42
CA GLY A 43 -17.24 -9.07 -13.82
C GLY A 43 -17.50 -7.56 -13.72
N ARG A 44 -16.72 -6.92 -12.85
CA ARG A 44 -16.73 -5.46 -12.68
C ARG A 44 -15.56 -4.83 -13.45
N PRO A 45 -15.70 -3.60 -13.97
CA PRO A 45 -14.57 -2.89 -14.54
C PRO A 45 -13.47 -2.66 -13.48
N ALA A 46 -12.22 -2.62 -13.93
CA ALA A 46 -11.08 -2.38 -13.04
C ALA A 46 -11.15 -0.98 -12.41
N ALA A 47 -10.79 -0.89 -11.12
CA ALA A 47 -10.89 0.37 -10.36
C ALA A 47 -9.80 1.40 -10.71
N ASN A 48 -8.64 0.97 -11.22
CA ASN A 48 -7.50 1.84 -11.60
C ASN A 48 -7.19 2.94 -10.57
N THR A 49 -7.00 2.53 -9.32
CA THR A 49 -6.81 3.44 -8.19
C THR A 49 -5.57 4.33 -8.39
N LYS A 50 -5.74 5.62 -8.12
CA LYS A 50 -4.69 6.64 -8.24
C LYS A 50 -4.28 7.13 -6.86
N ILE A 51 -3.10 7.74 -6.79
CA ILE A 51 -2.64 8.44 -5.59
C ILE A 51 -3.65 9.56 -5.29
N GLY A 52 -4.12 9.60 -4.04
CA GLY A 52 -5.13 10.55 -3.58
C GLY A 52 -4.92 10.92 -2.11
N PRO A 53 -5.84 11.68 -1.52
CA PRO A 53 -5.77 12.03 -0.10
C PRO A 53 -5.76 10.76 0.74
N HIS A 54 -4.79 10.68 1.65
CA HIS A 54 -4.51 9.50 2.44
C HIS A 54 -5.14 9.64 3.84
N ARG A 55 -5.47 8.51 4.46
CA ARG A 55 -6.02 8.48 5.82
C ARG A 55 -4.94 8.37 6.91
N ILE A 56 -3.80 7.73 6.63
CA ILE A 56 -2.77 7.40 7.64
C ILE A 56 -1.35 7.76 7.17
N HIS A 57 -0.84 7.13 6.10
CA HIS A 57 0.49 7.42 5.53
C HIS A 57 0.39 7.99 4.12
N ARG A 58 1.26 8.95 3.79
CA ARG A 58 1.36 9.52 2.45
C ARG A 58 2.13 8.60 1.53
N ILE A 59 1.49 8.20 0.43
CA ILE A 59 2.17 7.60 -0.71
C ILE A 59 2.62 8.75 -1.62
N ILE A 60 3.92 8.82 -1.89
CA ILE A 60 4.53 9.90 -2.66
C ILE A 60 4.52 9.53 -4.14
N ASP A 61 5.09 8.37 -4.48
CA ASP A 61 5.17 7.92 -5.86
C ASP A 61 5.17 6.39 -6.01
N VAL A 62 4.88 5.95 -7.22
CA VAL A 62 5.07 4.57 -7.67
C VAL A 62 6.43 4.46 -8.36
N VAL A 63 7.30 3.60 -7.86
CA VAL A 63 8.68 3.44 -8.37
C VAL A 63 8.76 2.30 -9.37
N TYR A 64 8.13 1.16 -9.06
CA TYR A 64 8.23 -0.03 -9.90
C TYR A 64 6.98 -0.91 -9.80
N ASN A 65 6.63 -1.54 -10.91
CA ASN A 65 5.61 -2.58 -10.98
C ASN A 65 6.13 -3.74 -11.83
N ALA A 66 5.93 -4.97 -11.36
CA ALA A 66 6.44 -6.15 -12.05
C ALA A 66 5.65 -6.50 -13.32
N SER A 67 4.34 -6.26 -13.34
CA SER A 67 3.47 -6.76 -14.42
C SER A 67 3.41 -5.82 -15.62
N ASN A 68 3.44 -4.51 -15.40
CA ASN A 68 3.30 -3.52 -16.47
C ASN A 68 3.93 -2.18 -16.07
N ASN A 69 4.83 -1.67 -16.91
CA ASN A 69 5.55 -0.41 -16.71
C ASN A 69 4.69 0.84 -16.97
N GLU A 70 3.61 0.75 -17.76
CA GLU A 70 2.69 1.87 -17.98
C GLU A 70 1.97 2.30 -16.70
N LEU A 71 1.82 1.37 -15.76
CA LEU A 71 1.21 1.64 -14.46
C LEU A 71 2.08 2.52 -13.57
N VAL A 72 3.40 2.49 -13.78
CA VAL A 72 4.35 3.39 -13.10
C VAL A 72 4.19 4.82 -13.63
N ARG A 73 4.13 4.99 -14.97
CA ARG A 73 3.95 6.32 -15.59
C ARG A 73 2.65 6.99 -15.16
N THR A 74 1.58 6.21 -15.06
CA THR A 74 0.24 6.69 -14.73
C THR A 74 -0.04 6.74 -13.22
N LYS A 75 0.95 6.42 -12.37
CA LYS A 75 0.85 6.38 -10.90
C LYS A 75 -0.36 5.59 -10.41
N THR A 76 -0.57 4.41 -11.00
CA THR A 76 -1.66 3.50 -10.64
C THR A 76 -1.22 2.56 -9.53
N LEU A 77 -2.02 2.43 -8.48
CA LEU A 77 -1.72 1.55 -7.36
C LEU A 77 -2.32 0.17 -7.61
N MET A 78 -1.45 -0.84 -7.64
CA MET A 78 -1.85 -2.24 -7.72
C MET A 78 -1.23 -3.03 -6.58
N LYS A 79 -1.67 -4.28 -6.39
CA LYS A 79 -1.04 -5.21 -5.47
C LYS A 79 0.43 -5.41 -5.84
N ASN A 80 1.30 -5.53 -4.84
CA ASN A 80 2.73 -5.78 -5.00
C ASN A 80 3.52 -4.68 -5.72
N CYS A 81 2.94 -3.50 -5.88
CA CYS A 81 3.61 -2.35 -6.44
C CYS A 81 4.67 -1.83 -5.47
N ILE A 82 5.83 -1.42 -5.99
CA ILE A 82 6.88 -0.78 -5.20
C ILE A 82 6.62 0.72 -5.20
N VAL A 83 6.44 1.27 -4.01
CA VAL A 83 6.06 2.67 -3.80
C VAL A 83 7.03 3.37 -2.86
N LEU A 84 7.11 4.69 -2.99
CA LEU A 84 7.80 5.58 -2.08
C LEU A 84 6.82 6.10 -1.03
N ILE A 85 7.09 5.84 0.24
CA ILE A 85 6.25 6.26 1.37
C ILE A 85 7.01 7.28 2.24
N ASP A 86 6.28 8.24 2.77
CA ASP A 86 6.78 9.22 3.74
C ASP A 86 7.27 8.52 5.03
N SER A 87 8.50 8.83 5.45
CA SER A 87 9.14 8.18 6.59
C SER A 87 8.87 8.86 7.93
N THR A 88 8.37 10.10 7.92
CA THR A 88 8.16 10.93 9.13
C THR A 88 7.36 10.28 10.27
N PRO A 89 6.23 9.56 10.04
CA PRO A 89 5.49 8.95 11.14
C PRO A 89 6.26 7.82 11.82
N TYR A 90 7.14 7.13 11.08
CA TYR A 90 7.99 6.07 11.62
C TYR A 90 9.20 6.65 12.36
N GLN A 91 9.70 7.79 11.88
CA GLN A 91 10.52 8.80 12.58
C GLN A 91 10.16 8.90 14.07
N GLN A 92 9.00 9.53 14.26
CA GLN A 92 8.43 9.88 15.56
C GLN A 92 8.18 8.65 16.44
N TRP A 93 7.71 7.55 15.85
CA TRP A 93 7.48 6.31 16.60
C TRP A 93 8.79 5.72 17.13
N TYR A 94 9.84 5.68 16.30
CA TYR A 94 11.12 5.12 16.68
C TYR A 94 11.78 5.91 17.81
N GLU A 95 11.72 7.25 17.73
CA GLU A 95 12.20 8.16 18.78
C GLU A 95 11.47 7.95 20.10
N SER A 96 10.14 7.82 20.05
CA SER A 96 9.33 7.52 21.22
C SER A 96 9.61 6.12 21.80
N HIS A 97 9.89 5.13 20.95
CA HIS A 97 10.05 3.74 21.37
C HIS A 97 11.45 3.42 21.93
N TYR A 98 12.50 3.96 21.31
CA TYR A 98 13.90 3.67 21.62
C TYR A 98 14.64 4.83 22.28
N ALA A 99 14.09 6.05 22.25
CA ALA A 99 14.79 7.27 22.70
C ALA A 99 16.17 7.42 22.02
N LEU A 100 16.18 7.16 20.71
CA LEU A 100 17.30 7.31 19.79
C LEU A 100 16.80 8.12 18.59
N SER A 101 17.62 9.03 18.10
CA SER A 101 17.30 9.82 16.93
C SER A 101 17.63 9.03 15.66
N LEU A 102 16.79 9.15 14.62
CA LEU A 102 16.92 8.40 13.38
C LEU A 102 16.83 9.34 12.17
N GLY A 103 17.73 9.17 11.19
CA GLY A 103 17.61 9.86 9.90
C GLY A 103 18.11 11.31 9.86
N HIS A 104 18.72 11.85 10.92
CA HIS A 104 19.35 13.17 10.84
C HIS A 104 20.63 13.12 10.00
N LYS A 105 20.78 14.10 9.11
CA LYS A 105 22.05 14.32 8.40
C LYS A 105 23.13 14.62 9.44
N LYS A 106 24.29 13.96 9.32
CA LYS A 106 25.46 14.20 10.18
C LYS A 106 25.78 15.71 10.20
N GLY A 107 25.51 16.38 11.32
CA GLY A 107 25.75 17.82 11.52
C GLY A 107 24.51 18.72 11.52
N ALA A 108 23.31 18.21 11.21
CA ALA A 108 22.07 18.98 11.39
C ALA A 108 21.68 18.97 12.88
N LYS A 109 21.45 20.17 13.45
CA LYS A 109 20.95 20.30 14.82
C LYS A 109 19.50 19.85 14.88
N LEU A 110 19.16 19.07 15.91
CA LEU A 110 17.78 18.68 16.19
C LEU A 110 16.98 19.94 16.57
N THR A 111 15.68 19.93 16.28
CA THR A 111 14.79 20.98 16.75
C THR A 111 14.66 20.88 18.28
N PRO A 112 14.41 22.00 18.99
CA PRO A 112 14.30 21.98 20.45
C PRO A 112 13.22 20.99 20.95
N GLU A 113 12.15 20.79 20.18
CA GLU A 113 11.07 19.84 20.51
C GLU A 113 11.53 18.38 20.46
N GLU A 114 12.36 18.01 19.48
CA GLU A 114 12.90 16.65 19.33
C GLU A 114 13.94 16.33 20.42
N GLU A 115 14.80 17.29 20.75
CA GLU A 115 15.79 17.15 21.83
C GLU A 115 15.14 16.97 23.20
N GLU A 116 14.03 17.67 23.44
CA GLU A 116 13.25 17.52 24.67
C GLU A 116 12.64 16.12 24.78
N ILE A 117 12.16 15.52 23.68
CA ILE A 117 11.61 14.16 23.68
C ILE A 117 12.67 13.11 23.99
N LEU A 118 13.89 13.31 23.47
CA LEU A 118 14.99 12.38 23.65
C LEU A 118 15.51 12.41 25.09
N ASN A 119 15.67 13.61 25.65
CA ASN A 119 16.27 13.85 26.96
C ASN A 119 15.26 13.94 28.13
N LYS A 120 14.01 13.49 27.93
CA LYS A 120 13.01 13.44 29.01
C LYS A 120 13.60 12.71 30.22
N LYS A 121 13.60 13.37 31.37
CA LYS A 121 13.98 12.75 32.65
C LYS A 121 12.95 11.65 32.97
N ARG A 122 13.41 10.39 33.03
CA ARG A 122 12.55 9.23 33.30
C ARG A 122 12.90 8.59 34.63
N SER A 123 11.93 7.87 35.20
CA SER A 123 12.15 7.10 36.43
C SER A 123 13.13 5.94 36.18
N LYS A 124 13.84 5.50 37.24
CA LYS A 124 14.88 4.46 37.15
C LYS A 124 14.39 3.15 36.50
N LYS A 125 13.14 2.74 36.77
CA LYS A 125 12.53 1.54 36.17
C LYS A 125 12.29 1.71 34.67
N ILE A 126 11.83 2.90 34.26
CA ILE A 126 11.56 3.20 32.86
C ILE A 126 12.88 3.33 32.09
N GLN A 127 13.91 3.96 32.69
CA GLN A 127 15.23 4.07 32.08
C GLN A 127 15.80 2.69 31.75
N LYS A 128 15.77 1.77 32.72
CA LYS A 128 16.20 0.38 32.52
C LYS A 128 15.47 -0.30 31.35
N LYS A 129 14.16 -0.05 31.18
CA LYS A 129 13.37 -0.56 30.06
C LYS A 129 13.86 -0.04 28.70
N TYR A 130 14.22 1.23 28.60
CA TYR A 130 14.80 1.79 27.37
C TYR A 130 16.21 1.28 27.12
N ASP A 131 17.04 1.17 28.15
CA ASP A 131 18.40 0.63 28.03
C ASP A 131 18.38 -0.83 27.54
N GLU A 132 17.40 -1.62 27.96
CA GLU A 132 17.17 -2.97 27.44
C GLU A 132 16.74 -2.96 25.96
N ARG A 133 15.82 -2.08 25.56
CA ARG A 133 15.39 -1.95 24.15
C ARG A 133 16.50 -1.48 23.22
N LYS A 134 17.35 -0.55 23.69
CA LYS A 134 18.47 0.01 22.91
C LYS A 134 19.44 -1.07 22.42
N LYS A 135 19.58 -2.17 23.14
CA LYS A 135 20.42 -3.32 22.73
C LYS A 135 20.00 -3.92 21.39
N ASN A 136 18.69 -3.91 21.11
CA ASN A 136 18.12 -4.48 19.89
C ASN A 136 17.76 -3.42 18.85
N ALA A 137 18.19 -2.18 19.03
CA ALA A 137 17.75 -1.04 18.21
C ALA A 137 18.52 -0.88 16.89
N LYS A 138 19.43 -1.80 16.55
CA LYS A 138 20.27 -1.69 15.35
C LYS A 138 19.44 -1.86 14.08
N ILE A 139 19.53 -0.88 13.18
CA ILE A 139 18.87 -0.88 11.86
C ILE A 139 19.91 -1.20 10.76
N SER A 140 19.44 -1.68 9.61
CA SER A 140 20.27 -1.90 8.42
C SER A 140 20.70 -0.57 7.80
N SER A 141 21.93 -0.48 7.29
CA SER A 141 22.46 0.73 6.65
C SER A 141 21.60 1.23 5.48
N LEU A 142 21.03 0.30 4.69
CA LEU A 142 20.15 0.65 3.56
C LEU A 142 18.88 1.38 4.01
N LEU A 143 18.34 1.02 5.18
CA LEU A 143 17.17 1.69 5.74
C LEU A 143 17.56 3.06 6.31
N GLU A 144 18.71 3.18 6.97
CA GLU A 144 19.20 4.48 7.48
C GLU A 144 19.34 5.53 6.37
N GLU A 145 19.87 5.13 5.20
CA GLU A 145 19.97 5.99 4.02
C GLU A 145 18.58 6.45 3.52
N GLN A 146 17.60 5.55 3.49
CA GLN A 146 16.22 5.87 3.11
C GLN A 146 15.56 6.83 4.11
N PHE A 147 15.74 6.60 5.41
CA PHE A 147 15.26 7.52 6.45
C PHE A 147 15.91 8.90 6.37
N GLN A 148 17.17 8.99 5.94
CA GLN A 148 17.85 10.27 5.72
C GLN A 148 17.31 11.02 4.48
N GLN A 149 16.83 10.29 3.49
CA GLN A 149 16.14 10.86 2.32
C GLN A 149 14.72 11.36 2.67
N GLY A 150 14.16 10.95 3.81
CA GLY A 150 12.82 11.31 4.26
C GLY A 150 11.72 10.47 3.59
N SER A 151 12.09 9.42 2.87
CA SER A 151 11.14 8.52 2.23
C SER A 151 11.76 7.15 2.06
N TYR A 152 10.95 6.11 2.26
CA TYR A 152 11.42 4.73 2.17
C TYR A 152 10.59 3.94 1.17
N ILE A 153 11.21 2.89 0.65
CA ILE A 153 10.60 2.04 -0.36
C ILE A 153 9.80 0.96 0.35
N ASN A 154 8.54 0.78 -0.06
CA ASN A 154 7.69 -0.27 0.47
C ASN A 154 6.93 -0.97 -0.66
N GLN A 155 6.53 -2.21 -0.41
CA GLN A 155 5.64 -2.96 -1.28
C GLN A 155 4.19 -2.80 -0.81
N THR A 156 3.27 -2.51 -1.74
CA THR A 156 1.85 -2.42 -1.42
C THR A 156 1.25 -3.80 -1.19
N ALA A 157 0.71 -4.02 0.01
CA ALA A 157 -0.27 -5.07 0.25
C ALA A 157 -1.64 -4.49 -0.11
N VAL A 158 -2.11 -4.75 -1.32
CA VAL A 158 -3.53 -4.55 -1.65
C VAL A 158 -4.19 -5.90 -1.43
N ASP A 159 -4.95 -6.01 -0.34
CA ASP A 159 -5.80 -7.16 -0.04
C ASP A 159 -7.05 -7.17 -0.91
#